data_AF-A0A9E6C8I9-F1
#
_entry.id   AF-A0A9E6C8I9-F1
#
_cell.length_a   1.000
_cell.length_b   1.000
_cell.length_c   1.000
_cell.angle_alpha   90.00
_cell.angle_beta   90.00
_cell.angle_gamma   90.00
#
_symmetry.space_group_name_H-M   'P 1'
#
loop_
_entity.id
_entity.type
_entity.pdbx_description
1 polymer ?
#
loop_
_entity_poly.entity_id
_entity_poly.type
_entity_poly.pdbx_seq_one_letter_code
_entity_poly.pdbx_strand_id
1 'polypeptide(L)'
;MTKEKIQTNKLFKTKEALNILPETFEICHDLHLNENAKVDIIINGYDKPELSNATALNYILLEDKIPVNIIIVESSGKPEIFEKLINHEKVSKILIEDRKITHPVYGTGSYGMSVSAATGLYFSKSEYVFFSHNDMIALKKDFLEFLISKLNDEIRIASFTQRHVIPFTGCMLADRKMLKNSETDWLLYDKNHYIEKNDFLKKLCSLKKEKNLKLPCDWIDSGEAFIYEETTKGKKVFAAASFGGTKGLEKTPFDIAGTSKHEIEKIGNAIIFGKLAISKKEFKNRYKFVIKAGKKWENLRWMLSRKKNYWRYSFDDRGELIFIHHGRGTRRSINRWLKFTSNLNKTLR
;
A
#
# COMPACT_ATOMS: atom_id res chain seq x y z
N MET A 1 -15.31 17.88 14.57
CA MET A 1 -15.50 17.59 13.13
C MET A 1 -15.42 18.89 12.37
N THR A 2 -14.46 19.01 11.46
CA THR A 2 -14.20 20.22 10.66
C THR A 2 -14.41 19.91 9.19
N LYS A 3 -15.06 20.82 8.45
CA LYS A 3 -15.18 20.73 6.99
C LYS A 3 -14.26 21.74 6.32
N GLU A 4 -13.55 21.31 5.29
CA GLU A 4 -12.62 22.14 4.52
C GLU A 4 -12.75 21.84 3.02
N LYS A 5 -12.49 22.84 2.17
CA LYS A 5 -12.28 22.64 0.73
C LYS A 5 -10.80 22.80 0.41
N ILE A 6 -10.18 21.74 -0.12
CA ILE A 6 -8.79 21.77 -0.56
C ILE A 6 -8.74 21.96 -2.07
N GLN A 7 -7.97 22.96 -2.51
CA GLN A 7 -7.66 23.16 -3.93
C GLN A 7 -6.79 22.00 -4.44
N THR A 8 -7.14 21.43 -5.59
CA THR A 8 -6.42 20.26 -6.14
C THR A 8 -4.94 20.55 -6.35
N ASN A 9 -4.57 21.79 -6.68
CA ASN A 9 -3.18 22.20 -6.84
C ASN A 9 -2.34 22.18 -5.53
N LYS A 10 -2.97 22.03 -4.37
CA LYS A 10 -2.29 21.80 -3.09
C LYS A 10 -1.95 20.33 -2.85
N LEU A 11 -2.67 19.42 -3.51
CA LEU A 11 -2.49 17.97 -3.41
C LEU A 11 -1.71 17.40 -4.58
N PHE A 12 -1.89 18.01 -5.76
CA PHE A 12 -1.32 17.58 -7.02
C PHE A 12 -0.63 18.73 -7.75
N LYS A 13 0.46 18.46 -8.46
CA LYS A 13 1.27 19.48 -9.16
C LYS A 13 1.43 19.23 -10.66
N THR A 14 1.16 18.03 -11.15
CA THR A 14 1.33 17.72 -12.59
C THR A 14 0.14 18.25 -13.39
N LYS A 15 0.38 18.82 -14.57
CA LYS A 15 -0.68 19.38 -15.43
C LYS A 15 -1.75 18.34 -15.74
N GLU A 16 -1.35 17.09 -15.90
CA GLU A 16 -2.22 15.99 -16.24
C GLU A 16 -3.14 15.59 -15.08
N ALA A 17 -2.63 15.60 -13.84
CA ALA A 17 -3.48 15.45 -12.65
C ALA A 17 -4.49 16.59 -12.55
N LEU A 18 -4.03 17.84 -12.71
CA LEU A 18 -4.89 19.04 -12.63
C LEU A 18 -5.98 19.07 -13.71
N ASN A 19 -5.74 18.50 -14.88
CA ASN A 19 -6.70 18.47 -15.99
C ASN A 19 -7.78 17.39 -15.84
N ILE A 20 -7.55 16.36 -15.02
CA ILE A 20 -8.42 15.18 -14.91
C ILE A 20 -9.18 15.16 -13.59
N LEU A 21 -8.58 15.70 -12.52
CA LEU A 21 -9.20 15.80 -11.21
C LEU A 21 -10.15 16.99 -11.10
N PRO A 22 -11.10 16.98 -10.15
CA PRO A 22 -11.91 18.16 -9.85
C PRO A 22 -11.02 19.34 -9.42
N GLU A 23 -11.52 20.57 -9.51
CA GLU A 23 -10.77 21.76 -9.07
C GLU A 23 -10.53 21.78 -7.55
N THR A 24 -11.50 21.27 -6.78
CA THR A 24 -11.45 21.19 -5.32
C THR A 24 -11.94 19.85 -4.81
N PHE A 25 -11.43 19.46 -3.65
CA PHE A 25 -11.91 18.33 -2.86
C PHE A 25 -12.60 18.84 -1.60
N GLU A 26 -13.83 18.39 -1.36
CA GLU A 26 -14.53 18.61 -0.10
C GLU A 26 -14.12 17.53 0.89
N ILE A 27 -13.61 17.94 2.05
CA ILE A 27 -13.15 17.01 3.07
C ILE A 27 -13.80 17.30 4.42
N CYS A 28 -14.02 16.24 5.17
CA CYS A 28 -14.43 16.27 6.56
C CYS A 28 -13.33 15.60 7.40
N HIS A 29 -12.85 16.26 8.44
CA HIS A 29 -11.74 15.74 9.23
C HIS A 29 -11.86 16.00 10.74
N ASP A 30 -11.13 15.18 11.49
CA ASP A 30 -10.92 15.26 12.93
C ASP A 30 -9.45 14.87 13.18
N LEU A 31 -8.60 15.86 13.45
CA LEU A 31 -7.14 15.71 13.44
C LEU A 31 -6.61 15.64 14.87
N HIS A 32 -5.88 14.57 15.13
CA HIS A 32 -5.15 14.30 16.36
C HIS A 32 -3.71 14.01 15.97
N LEU A 33 -2.91 15.08 15.83
CA LEU A 33 -1.51 14.99 15.40
C LEU A 33 -0.58 15.37 16.55
N ASN A 34 0.22 14.40 16.99
CA ASN A 34 1.32 14.61 17.91
C ASN A 34 2.51 15.20 17.15
N GLU A 35 3.02 16.35 17.62
CA GLU A 35 4.17 17.03 17.01
C GLU A 35 5.49 16.27 17.23
N ASN A 36 5.55 15.41 18.24
CA ASN A 36 6.70 14.55 18.51
C ASN A 36 6.67 13.24 17.73
N ALA A 37 5.66 13.01 16.88
CA ALA A 37 5.62 11.84 16.02
C ALA A 37 6.78 11.86 15.02
N LYS A 38 7.44 10.70 14.88
CA LYS A 38 8.50 10.50 13.89
C LYS A 38 7.95 9.98 12.56
N VAL A 39 6.83 9.27 12.61
CA VAL A 39 6.17 8.70 11.42
C VAL A 39 4.69 9.04 11.44
N ASP A 40 4.18 9.56 10.32
CA ASP A 40 2.74 9.61 10.07
C ASP A 40 2.35 8.39 9.23
N ILE A 41 1.50 7.53 9.79
CA ILE A 41 0.94 6.38 9.10
C ILE A 41 -0.37 6.79 8.43
N ILE A 42 -0.39 6.79 7.11
CA ILE A 42 -1.58 7.10 6.30
C ILE A 42 -2.21 5.79 5.85
N ILE A 43 -3.43 5.53 6.31
CA ILE A 43 -4.23 4.37 5.94
C ILE A 43 -5.23 4.79 4.87
N ASN A 44 -5.04 4.26 3.66
CA ASN A 44 -5.89 4.52 2.50
C ASN A 44 -7.13 3.60 2.55
N GLY A 45 -8.28 4.19 2.83
CA GLY A 45 -9.58 3.51 2.94
C GLY A 45 -10.51 3.76 1.75
N TYR A 46 -11.48 2.85 1.57
CA TYR A 46 -12.56 2.98 0.59
C TYR A 46 -13.85 2.27 1.07
N ASP A 47 -14.79 3.05 1.62
CA ASP A 47 -16.16 2.63 2.00
C ASP A 47 -16.21 1.35 2.87
N LYS A 48 -15.15 1.06 3.64
CA LYS A 48 -15.02 -0.14 4.47
C LYS A 48 -14.32 0.21 5.79
N PRO A 49 -14.99 1.00 6.66
CA PRO A 49 -14.39 1.52 7.88
C PRO A 49 -13.91 0.41 8.82
N GLU A 50 -14.53 -0.78 8.77
CA GLU A 50 -14.11 -1.90 9.60
C GLU A 50 -12.67 -2.36 9.27
N LEU A 51 -12.28 -2.31 8.00
CA LEU A 51 -10.91 -2.64 7.57
C LEU A 51 -9.92 -1.59 8.06
N SER A 52 -10.22 -0.32 7.82
CA SER A 52 -9.40 0.81 8.24
C SER A 52 -9.20 0.84 9.76
N ASN A 53 -10.27 0.59 10.53
CA ASN A 53 -10.22 0.49 11.98
C ASN A 53 -9.35 -0.67 12.46
N ALA A 54 -9.45 -1.85 11.82
CA ALA A 54 -8.66 -3.01 12.20
C ALA A 54 -7.17 -2.80 11.94
N THR A 55 -6.81 -2.18 10.80
CA THR A 55 -5.43 -1.82 10.48
C THR A 55 -4.90 -0.74 11.44
N ALA A 56 -5.69 0.30 11.72
CA ALA A 56 -5.30 1.33 12.69
C ALA A 56 -5.04 0.73 14.08
N LEU A 57 -5.95 -0.11 14.59
CA LEU A 57 -5.78 -0.80 15.87
C LEU A 57 -4.53 -1.69 15.90
N ASN A 58 -4.21 -2.37 14.81
CA ASN A 58 -3.00 -3.16 14.72
C ASN A 58 -1.74 -2.30 14.82
N TYR A 59 -1.68 -1.16 14.13
CA TYR A 59 -0.54 -0.25 14.23
C TYR A 59 -0.43 0.41 15.60
N ILE A 60 -1.54 0.76 16.25
CA ILE A 60 -1.54 1.25 17.64
C ILE A 60 -0.91 0.20 18.58
N LEU A 61 -1.27 -1.08 18.43
CA LEU A 61 -0.78 -2.14 19.31
C LEU A 61 0.67 -2.54 19.05
N LEU A 62 1.16 -2.28 17.85
CA LEU A 62 2.52 -2.60 17.43
C LEU A 62 3.47 -1.43 17.51
N GLU A 63 2.96 -0.23 17.80
CA GLU A 63 3.80 0.91 18.17
C GLU A 63 4.67 0.53 19.37
N ASP A 64 5.98 0.61 19.18
CA ASP A 64 6.96 0.36 20.24
C ASP A 64 7.65 1.67 20.60
N LYS A 65 8.86 1.91 20.07
CA LYS A 65 9.69 3.07 20.44
C LYS A 65 9.55 4.27 19.51
N ILE A 66 8.97 4.07 18.33
CA ILE A 66 8.79 5.13 17.34
C ILE A 66 7.43 5.76 17.61
N PRO A 67 7.38 7.04 18.03
CA PRO A 67 6.10 7.72 18.20
C PRO A 67 5.46 7.92 16.82
N VAL A 68 4.18 7.56 16.69
CA VAL A 68 3.45 7.67 15.42
C VAL A 68 2.17 8.47 15.55
N ASN A 69 1.78 9.11 14.43
CA ASN A 69 0.38 9.48 14.20
C ASN A 69 -0.24 8.47 13.24
N ILE A 70 -1.53 8.19 13.40
CA ILE A 70 -2.29 7.41 12.43
C ILE A 70 -3.33 8.32 11.80
N ILE A 71 -3.36 8.35 10.47
CA ILE A 71 -4.27 9.17 9.66
C ILE A 71 -5.05 8.22 8.78
N ILE A 72 -6.32 7.99 9.08
CA ILE A 72 -7.23 7.23 8.22
C ILE A 72 -7.84 8.18 7.21
N VAL A 73 -7.68 7.88 5.92
CA VAL A 73 -8.26 8.66 4.83
C VAL A 73 -9.21 7.78 4.03
N GLU A 74 -10.51 7.95 4.23
CA GLU A 74 -11.55 7.26 3.46
C GLU A 74 -11.86 8.05 2.18
N SER A 75 -11.49 7.48 1.04
CA SER A 75 -11.84 8.03 -0.27
C SER A 75 -13.24 7.57 -0.68
N SER A 76 -14.13 8.51 -1.02
CA SER A 76 -15.48 8.22 -1.55
C SER A 76 -16.39 7.44 -0.58
N GLY A 77 -16.64 8.00 0.61
CA GLY A 77 -17.61 7.48 1.57
C GLY A 77 -18.87 8.35 1.72
N LYS A 78 -19.92 7.80 2.32
CA LYS A 78 -21.01 8.60 2.89
C LYS A 78 -20.55 9.24 4.21
N PRO A 79 -21.12 10.37 4.65
CA PRO A 79 -20.83 10.96 5.96
C PRO A 79 -20.90 9.94 7.12
N GLU A 80 -21.82 8.98 7.06
CA GLU A 80 -21.94 7.88 8.03
C GLU A 80 -20.68 7.00 8.18
N ILE A 81 -19.80 6.95 7.17
CA ILE A 81 -18.54 6.20 7.24
C ILE A 81 -17.59 6.88 8.23
N PHE A 82 -17.56 8.22 8.26
CA PHE A 82 -16.71 8.98 9.17
C PHE A 82 -17.04 8.69 10.63
N GLU A 83 -18.33 8.61 10.96
CA GLU A 83 -18.82 8.26 12.31
C GLU A 83 -18.51 6.82 12.72
N LYS A 84 -18.30 5.92 11.75
CA LYS A 84 -17.93 4.51 12.00
C LYS A 84 -16.42 4.31 12.16
N LEU A 85 -15.61 5.31 11.82
CA LEU A 85 -14.18 5.23 12.03
C LEU A 85 -13.85 5.28 13.52
N ILE A 86 -12.77 4.59 13.90
CA ILE A 86 -12.35 4.46 15.29
C ILE A 86 -12.12 5.83 15.94
N ASN A 87 -12.64 5.99 17.16
CA ASN A 87 -12.32 7.12 18.01
C ASN A 87 -11.14 6.74 18.92
N HIS A 88 -9.97 7.35 18.69
CA HIS A 88 -8.75 7.07 19.45
C HIS A 88 -7.84 8.30 19.40
N GLU A 89 -7.18 8.63 20.53
CA GLU A 89 -6.35 9.84 20.66
C GLU A 89 -5.17 9.92 19.68
N LYS A 90 -4.70 8.78 19.18
CA LYS A 90 -3.63 8.69 18.15
C LYS A 90 -4.14 8.67 16.71
N VAL A 91 -5.46 8.69 16.51
CA VAL A 91 -6.07 8.50 15.19
C VAL A 91 -6.74 9.77 14.72
N SER A 92 -6.16 10.37 13.68
CA SER A 92 -6.81 11.35 12.83
C SER A 92 -7.73 10.65 11.82
N LYS A 93 -8.91 11.21 11.60
CA LYS A 93 -9.89 10.72 10.62
C LYS A 93 -10.10 11.77 9.54
N ILE A 94 -10.10 11.35 8.28
CA ILE A 94 -10.39 12.18 7.12
C ILE A 94 -11.34 11.41 6.20
N LEU A 95 -12.43 12.06 5.80
CA LEU A 95 -13.34 11.61 4.75
C LEU A 95 -13.27 12.59 3.59
N ILE A 96 -13.03 12.08 2.40
CA ILE A 96 -13.14 12.85 1.15
C ILE A 96 -14.58 12.68 0.64
N GLU A 97 -15.37 13.76 0.71
CA GLU A 97 -16.76 13.83 0.29
C GLU A 97 -16.85 14.01 -1.24
N ASP A 98 -16.46 13.01 -2.04
CA ASP A 98 -16.73 13.05 -3.48
C ASP A 98 -16.95 11.66 -4.10
N ARG A 99 -18.10 11.51 -4.78
CA ARG A 99 -18.50 10.32 -5.55
C ARG A 99 -17.96 10.32 -6.99
N LYS A 100 -17.29 11.39 -7.42
CA LYS A 100 -16.82 11.61 -8.80
C LYS A 100 -15.32 11.43 -9.01
N ILE A 101 -14.63 10.76 -8.09
CA ILE A 101 -13.25 10.31 -8.31
C ILE A 101 -13.29 9.12 -9.29
N THR A 102 -13.63 9.39 -10.56
CA THR A 102 -13.91 8.40 -11.59
C THR A 102 -12.98 8.61 -12.78
N HIS A 103 -12.28 7.57 -13.21
CA HIS A 103 -11.51 7.60 -14.44
C HIS A 103 -12.49 7.42 -15.62
N PRO A 104 -12.42 8.24 -16.68
CA PRO A 104 -13.36 8.19 -17.80
C PRO A 104 -13.45 6.82 -18.48
N VAL A 105 -12.36 6.06 -18.47
CA VAL A 105 -12.26 4.72 -19.07
C VAL A 105 -12.57 3.57 -18.10
N TYR A 106 -12.39 3.76 -16.78
CA TYR A 106 -12.32 2.64 -15.83
C TYR A 106 -13.32 2.75 -14.66
N GLY A 107 -14.06 3.86 -14.58
CA GLY A 107 -15.20 4.02 -13.68
C GLY A 107 -14.83 4.57 -12.30
N THR A 108 -15.77 4.44 -11.37
CA THR A 108 -15.77 5.05 -10.04
C THR A 108 -14.72 4.47 -9.10
N GLY A 109 -13.99 5.33 -8.39
CA GLY A 109 -13.01 4.97 -7.36
C GLY A 109 -11.59 4.74 -7.85
N SER A 110 -11.31 4.96 -9.14
CA SER A 110 -10.02 4.70 -9.79
C SER A 110 -8.87 5.57 -9.28
N TYR A 111 -9.13 6.84 -8.89
CA TYR A 111 -8.10 7.70 -8.28
C TYR A 111 -8.17 7.74 -6.75
N GLY A 112 -9.06 6.94 -6.14
CA GLY A 112 -9.36 7.02 -4.70
C GLY A 112 -8.11 6.91 -3.83
N MET A 113 -7.21 5.99 -4.16
CA MET A 113 -5.97 5.80 -3.40
C MET A 113 -4.94 6.93 -3.59
N SER A 114 -4.78 7.45 -4.81
CA SER A 114 -3.89 8.60 -5.06
C SER A 114 -4.39 9.83 -4.31
N VAL A 115 -5.70 10.10 -4.35
CA VAL A 115 -6.31 11.23 -3.64
C VAL A 115 -6.24 11.03 -2.13
N SER A 116 -6.49 9.82 -1.61
CA SER A 116 -6.39 9.55 -0.17
C SER A 116 -4.95 9.70 0.33
N ALA A 117 -3.97 9.19 -0.42
CA ALA A 117 -2.55 9.32 -0.08
C ALA A 117 -2.10 10.79 -0.12
N ALA A 118 -2.46 11.54 -1.18
CA ALA A 118 -2.16 12.96 -1.30
C ALA A 118 -2.77 13.77 -0.14
N THR A 119 -4.04 13.49 0.19
CA THR A 119 -4.76 14.16 1.29
C THR A 119 -4.13 13.83 2.64
N GLY A 120 -3.75 12.57 2.87
CA GLY A 120 -3.02 12.19 4.09
C GLY A 120 -1.67 12.91 4.19
N LEU A 121 -0.91 12.99 3.08
CA LEU A 121 0.37 13.69 3.05
C LEU A 121 0.20 15.19 3.34
N TYR A 122 -0.88 15.80 2.83
CA TYR A 122 -1.17 17.22 3.05
C TYR A 122 -1.25 17.57 4.55
N PHE A 123 -1.89 16.72 5.35
CA PHE A 123 -2.00 16.91 6.80
C PHE A 123 -0.79 16.37 7.58
N SER A 124 0.00 15.49 6.98
CA SER A 124 1.20 14.93 7.60
C SER A 124 2.27 16.00 7.90
N LYS A 125 2.89 15.88 9.08
CA LYS A 125 3.95 16.75 9.59
C LYS A 125 5.25 16.01 9.90
N SER A 126 5.19 14.71 10.18
CA SER A 126 6.32 13.87 10.62
C SER A 126 7.46 13.80 9.60
N GLU A 127 8.66 13.45 10.05
CA GLU A 127 9.85 13.28 9.21
C GLU A 127 9.63 12.23 8.12
N TYR A 128 9.05 11.09 8.50
CA TYR A 128 8.72 10.00 7.59
C TYR A 128 7.22 9.84 7.45
N VAL A 129 6.81 9.34 6.29
CA VAL A 129 5.41 9.02 6.01
C VAL A 129 5.30 7.57 5.57
N PHE A 130 4.43 6.82 6.23
CA PHE A 130 4.15 5.43 5.94
C PHE A 130 2.75 5.28 5.35
N PHE A 131 2.65 5.03 4.06
CA PHE A 131 1.39 4.77 3.38
C PHE A 131 1.04 3.30 3.50
N SER A 132 -0.21 2.99 3.75
CA SER A 132 -0.69 1.61 3.88
C SER A 132 -2.09 1.46 3.32
N HIS A 133 -2.36 0.32 2.69
CA HIS A 133 -3.74 -0.06 2.41
C HIS A 133 -4.46 -0.44 3.70
N ASN A 134 -5.77 -0.23 3.73
CA ASN A 134 -6.60 -0.59 4.88
C ASN A 134 -6.77 -2.11 5.09
N ASP A 135 -6.13 -2.95 4.27
CA ASP A 135 -6.12 -4.41 4.37
C ASP A 135 -4.70 -4.99 4.57
N MET A 136 -3.81 -4.17 5.11
CA MET A 136 -2.47 -4.52 5.56
C MET A 136 -2.40 -4.65 7.09
N ILE A 137 -1.71 -5.67 7.58
CA ILE A 137 -1.47 -5.90 9.01
C ILE A 137 0.00 -6.21 9.24
N ALA A 138 0.61 -5.48 10.16
CA ALA A 138 1.95 -5.76 10.66
C ALA A 138 1.87 -6.90 11.69
N LEU A 139 2.95 -7.68 11.79
CA LEU A 139 3.08 -8.79 12.75
C LEU A 139 4.18 -8.60 13.78
N LYS A 140 5.06 -7.62 13.57
CA LYS A 140 6.19 -7.33 14.46
C LYS A 140 6.10 -5.89 14.95
N LYS A 141 6.49 -5.66 16.20
CA LYS A 141 6.49 -4.32 16.81
C LYS A 141 7.57 -3.40 16.21
N ASP A 142 8.69 -4.00 15.79
CA ASP A 142 9.84 -3.32 15.20
C ASP A 142 9.69 -3.04 13.69
N PHE A 143 8.48 -3.15 13.11
CA PHE A 143 8.34 -3.09 11.65
C PHE A 143 8.73 -1.73 11.04
N LEU A 144 8.43 -0.63 11.74
CA LEU A 144 8.84 0.71 11.32
C LEU A 144 10.33 0.94 11.53
N GLU A 145 10.90 0.43 12.63
CA GLU A 145 12.35 0.49 12.87
C GLU A 145 13.10 -0.20 11.74
N PHE A 146 12.62 -1.39 11.33
CA PHE A 146 13.16 -2.11 10.20
C PHE A 146 13.10 -1.31 8.90
N LEU A 147 11.97 -0.69 8.56
CA LEU A 147 11.87 0.09 7.33
C LEU A 147 12.72 1.36 7.38
N ILE A 148 12.75 2.07 8.52
CA ILE A 148 13.60 3.25 8.71
C ILE A 148 15.08 2.87 8.59
N SER A 149 15.50 1.71 9.11
CA SER A 149 16.89 1.26 9.01
C SER A 149 17.35 0.97 7.58
N LYS A 150 16.41 0.93 6.61
CA LYS A 150 16.72 0.82 5.18
C LYS A 150 16.94 2.16 4.51
N LEU A 151 16.52 3.25 5.15
CA LEU A 151 16.63 4.59 4.58
C LEU A 151 18.03 5.18 4.79
N ASN A 152 18.54 5.84 3.75
CA ASN A 152 19.80 6.59 3.73
C ASN A 152 19.82 7.51 2.48
N ASP A 153 20.96 8.17 2.21
CA ASP A 153 21.11 9.10 1.08
C ASP A 153 20.93 8.44 -0.31
N GLU A 154 21.12 7.13 -0.41
CA GLU A 154 20.89 6.35 -1.62
C GLU A 154 19.50 5.71 -1.68
N ILE A 155 18.88 5.40 -0.53
CA ILE A 155 17.59 4.73 -0.39
C ILE A 155 16.64 5.62 0.39
N ARG A 156 15.74 6.34 -0.29
CA ARG A 156 14.79 7.26 0.36
C ARG A 156 13.36 6.72 0.43
N ILE A 157 13.14 5.52 -0.12
CA ILE A 157 11.87 4.80 -0.09
C ILE A 157 12.15 3.35 0.35
N ALA A 158 11.34 2.85 1.28
CA ALA A 158 11.34 1.47 1.72
C ALA A 158 9.89 0.94 1.70
N SER A 159 9.65 -0.18 1.02
CA SER A 159 8.29 -0.68 0.79
C SER A 159 8.15 -2.17 1.07
N PHE A 160 6.92 -2.60 1.34
CA PHE A 160 6.51 -3.99 1.27
C PHE A 160 5.66 -4.19 0.03
N THR A 161 6.09 -5.09 -0.86
CA THR A 161 5.36 -5.29 -2.11
C THR A 161 4.13 -6.17 -1.88
N GLN A 162 3.07 -5.86 -2.61
CA GLN A 162 1.95 -6.77 -2.81
C GLN A 162 2.28 -7.80 -3.86
N ARG A 163 3.05 -7.48 -4.91
CA ARG A 163 3.33 -8.41 -6.03
C ARG A 163 4.80 -8.78 -6.14
N HIS A 164 5.03 -9.83 -6.93
CA HIS A 164 6.34 -10.29 -7.36
C HIS A 164 7.05 -9.32 -8.31
N VAL A 165 6.32 -8.39 -8.93
CA VAL A 165 6.92 -7.32 -9.73
C VAL A 165 6.72 -5.96 -9.09
N ILE A 166 7.83 -5.24 -9.06
CA ILE A 166 7.93 -3.89 -8.58
C ILE A 166 7.26 -2.96 -9.59
N PRO A 167 6.60 -1.92 -9.12
CA PRO A 167 6.12 -1.67 -7.77
C PRO A 167 4.61 -1.97 -7.79
N PHE A 168 4.15 -2.95 -7.03
CA PHE A 168 2.78 -2.94 -6.53
C PHE A 168 2.93 -2.91 -5.03
N THR A 169 2.89 -1.73 -4.41
CA THR A 169 3.28 -1.57 -2.99
C THR A 169 2.05 -1.56 -2.10
N GLY A 170 2.02 -2.45 -1.09
CA GLY A 170 0.88 -2.49 -0.17
C GLY A 170 1.06 -1.53 0.98
N CYS A 171 2.31 -1.27 1.30
CA CYS A 171 2.69 -0.14 2.11
C CYS A 171 4.08 0.35 1.74
N MET A 172 4.32 1.63 1.95
CA MET A 172 5.51 2.36 1.55
C MET A 172 5.88 3.37 2.64
N LEU A 173 7.09 3.28 3.19
CA LEU A 173 7.74 4.31 3.98
C LEU A 173 8.59 5.19 3.07
N ALA A 174 8.49 6.50 3.23
CA ALA A 174 9.32 7.46 2.51
C ALA A 174 9.72 8.65 3.41
N ASP A 175 10.87 9.25 3.08
CA ASP A 175 11.24 10.58 3.60
C ASP A 175 10.26 11.64 3.07
N ARG A 176 9.62 12.39 3.98
CA ARG A 176 8.67 13.43 3.62
C ARG A 176 9.28 14.56 2.79
N LYS A 177 10.52 14.95 3.08
CA LYS A 177 11.22 16.00 2.30
C LYS A 177 11.42 15.56 0.85
N MET A 178 11.72 14.28 0.64
CA MET A 178 11.82 13.72 -0.71
C MET A 178 10.46 13.81 -1.43
N LEU A 179 9.36 13.41 -0.79
CA LEU A 179 8.02 13.50 -1.40
C LEU A 179 7.64 14.94 -1.76
N LYS A 180 7.99 15.93 -0.92
CA LYS A 180 7.70 17.35 -1.19
C LYS A 180 8.53 17.93 -2.36
N ASN A 181 9.78 17.49 -2.49
CA ASN A 181 10.72 18.01 -3.50
C ASN A 181 10.73 17.19 -4.79
N SER A 182 9.92 16.13 -4.85
CA SER A 182 9.70 15.33 -6.05
C SER A 182 9.20 16.21 -7.21
N GLU A 183 9.43 15.80 -8.46
CA GLU A 183 8.77 16.39 -9.64
C GLU A 183 7.59 15.52 -10.11
N THR A 184 7.47 14.27 -9.63
CA THR A 184 6.31 13.39 -9.83
C THR A 184 5.21 13.65 -8.82
N ASP A 185 4.07 13.00 -9.01
CA ASP A 185 2.92 13.17 -8.13
C ASP A 185 2.20 11.85 -7.89
N TRP A 186 1.19 11.84 -7.03
CA TRP A 186 0.46 10.64 -6.61
C TRP A 186 -0.28 9.91 -7.74
N LEU A 187 -0.54 10.61 -8.84
CA LEU A 187 -1.19 10.05 -10.03
C LEU A 187 -0.14 9.62 -11.06
N LEU A 188 -0.07 8.31 -11.33
CA LEU A 188 0.57 7.82 -12.54
C LEU A 188 -0.48 7.56 -13.62
N TYR A 189 -0.18 8.01 -14.83
CA TYR A 189 -1.03 7.87 -16.00
C TYR A 189 -0.16 7.47 -17.20
N ASP A 190 -0.74 6.93 -18.27
CA ASP A 190 0.00 6.37 -19.42
C ASP A 190 0.96 7.39 -20.10
N LYS A 191 0.74 8.69 -19.93
CA LYS A 191 1.57 9.77 -20.47
C LYS A 191 2.59 10.32 -19.45
N ASN A 192 2.79 9.65 -18.32
CA ASN A 192 3.74 10.10 -17.29
C ASN A 192 5.16 10.10 -17.88
N HIS A 193 5.85 11.25 -17.83
CA HIS A 193 7.16 11.43 -18.47
C HIS A 193 8.26 10.52 -17.90
N TYR A 194 8.08 9.96 -16.70
CA TYR A 194 9.01 8.97 -16.14
C TYR A 194 8.89 7.60 -16.80
N ILE A 195 7.76 7.27 -17.44
CA ILE A 195 7.62 6.06 -18.27
C ILE A 195 8.64 6.10 -19.41
N GLU A 196 8.82 7.26 -20.04
CA GLU A 196 9.78 7.46 -21.14
C GLU A 196 11.24 7.62 -20.68
N LYS A 197 11.47 7.78 -19.38
CA LYS A 197 12.83 7.89 -18.80
C LYS A 197 13.30 6.61 -18.13
N ASN A 198 12.40 5.64 -17.92
CA ASN A 198 12.69 4.41 -17.21
C ASN A 198 12.61 3.21 -18.16
N ASP A 199 13.73 2.55 -18.44
CA ASP A 199 13.76 1.42 -19.39
C ASP A 199 12.92 0.22 -18.92
N PHE A 200 12.76 0.03 -17.60
CA PHE A 200 11.84 -0.96 -17.06
C PHE A 200 10.40 -0.59 -17.44
N LEU A 201 9.97 0.66 -17.24
CA LEU A 201 8.62 1.12 -17.62
C LEU A 201 8.40 1.11 -19.12
N LYS A 202 9.41 1.45 -19.94
CA LYS A 202 9.31 1.34 -21.41
C LYS A 202 9.04 -0.09 -21.83
N LYS A 203 9.81 -1.05 -21.30
CA LYS A 203 9.61 -2.49 -21.55
C LYS A 203 8.26 -2.97 -21.01
N LEU A 204 7.86 -2.49 -19.84
CA LEU A 204 6.54 -2.77 -19.26
C LEU A 204 5.41 -2.31 -20.20
N CYS A 205 5.54 -1.11 -20.76
CA CYS A 205 4.58 -0.52 -21.68
C CYS A 205 4.65 -1.12 -23.08
N SER A 206 5.81 -1.59 -23.56
CA SER A 206 5.91 -2.28 -24.85
C SER A 206 5.18 -3.62 -24.83
N LEU A 207 5.24 -4.35 -23.70
CA LEU A 207 4.47 -5.58 -23.47
C LEU A 207 2.94 -5.34 -23.54
N LYS A 208 2.45 -4.11 -23.26
CA LYS A 208 1.03 -3.74 -23.48
C LYS A 208 0.67 -3.83 -24.96
N LYS A 209 1.51 -3.20 -25.80
CA LYS A 209 1.30 -3.06 -27.25
C LYS A 209 1.38 -4.40 -27.95
N GLU A 210 2.40 -5.20 -27.61
CA GLU A 210 2.64 -6.51 -28.25
C GLU A 210 1.52 -7.53 -27.98
N LYS A 211 0.88 -7.47 -26.82
CA LYS A 211 -0.14 -8.45 -26.41
C LYS A 211 -1.58 -7.93 -26.52
N ASN A 212 -1.77 -6.75 -27.11
CA ASN A 212 -3.06 -6.05 -27.17
C ASN A 212 -3.75 -5.97 -25.79
N LEU A 213 -2.95 -5.84 -24.73
CA LEU A 213 -3.45 -5.83 -23.36
C LEU A 213 -3.92 -4.41 -23.04
N LYS A 214 -5.23 -4.26 -22.83
CA LYS A 214 -5.76 -3.11 -22.09
C LYS A 214 -5.33 -3.24 -20.64
N LEU A 215 -4.11 -2.80 -20.32
CA LEU A 215 -3.70 -2.63 -18.94
C LEU A 215 -4.18 -1.27 -18.47
N PRO A 216 -5.14 -1.22 -17.54
CA PRO A 216 -5.48 0.03 -16.90
C PRO A 216 -4.21 0.56 -16.23
N CYS A 217 -3.86 1.82 -16.43
CA CYS A 217 -2.85 2.47 -15.59
C CYS A 217 -3.35 2.76 -14.16
N ASP A 218 -4.59 2.37 -13.85
CA ASP A 218 -5.26 2.49 -12.55
C ASP A 218 -4.70 1.61 -11.42
N TRP A 219 -3.60 0.90 -11.63
CA TRP A 219 -3.12 -0.12 -10.68
C TRP A 219 -1.97 0.36 -9.81
N ILE A 220 -1.69 1.65 -9.85
CA ILE A 220 -0.48 2.17 -9.25
C ILE A 220 -0.80 2.57 -7.82
N ASP A 221 -0.45 1.67 -6.92
CA ASP A 221 -0.70 1.74 -5.50
C ASP A 221 0.14 2.88 -4.86
N SER A 222 -0.08 3.05 -3.56
CA SER A 222 0.43 4.13 -2.71
C SER A 222 1.88 4.59 -2.98
N GLY A 223 2.06 5.59 -3.85
CA GLY A 223 3.34 6.28 -4.03
C GLY A 223 4.35 5.63 -4.99
N GLU A 224 3.91 4.67 -5.79
CA GLU A 224 4.76 4.03 -6.81
C GLU A 224 5.35 5.01 -7.83
N ALA A 225 4.66 6.10 -8.14
CA ALA A 225 5.18 7.19 -8.97
C ALA A 225 6.53 7.72 -8.43
N PHE A 226 6.66 7.83 -7.11
CA PHE A 226 7.89 8.27 -6.45
C PHE A 226 9.00 7.21 -6.53
N ILE A 227 8.65 5.92 -6.49
CA ILE A 227 9.60 4.83 -6.72
C ILE A 227 10.21 4.94 -8.12
N TYR A 228 9.38 5.20 -9.14
CA TYR A 228 9.87 5.37 -10.50
C TYR A 228 10.75 6.60 -10.66
N GLU A 229 10.35 7.73 -10.09
CA GLU A 229 11.19 8.93 -10.10
C GLU A 229 12.57 8.66 -9.49
N GLU A 230 12.62 8.05 -8.29
CA GLU A 230 13.89 7.72 -7.63
C GLU A 230 14.77 6.83 -8.50
N THR A 231 14.20 5.77 -9.08
CA THR A 231 14.95 4.87 -9.96
C THR A 231 15.45 5.56 -11.22
N THR A 232 14.68 6.49 -11.82
CA THR A 232 15.16 7.29 -12.97
C THR A 232 16.27 8.27 -12.62
N LYS A 233 16.33 8.71 -11.35
CA LYS A 233 17.41 9.55 -10.82
C LYS A 233 18.65 8.73 -10.40
N GLY A 234 18.67 7.42 -10.69
CA GLY A 234 19.76 6.52 -10.32
C GLY A 234 19.80 6.17 -8.82
N LYS A 235 18.75 6.50 -8.06
CA LYS A 235 18.63 6.15 -6.64
C LYS A 235 18.14 4.72 -6.48
N LYS A 236 18.49 4.12 -5.34
CA LYS A 236 18.00 2.79 -4.95
C LYS A 236 16.70 2.97 -4.17
N VAL A 237 15.85 1.95 -4.21
CA VAL A 237 14.65 1.85 -3.37
C VAL A 237 14.74 0.53 -2.64
N PHE A 238 14.28 0.42 -1.40
CA PHE A 238 14.16 -0.85 -0.72
C PHE A 238 12.76 -1.43 -0.96
N ALA A 239 12.69 -2.70 -1.35
CA ALA A 239 11.44 -3.43 -1.53
C ALA A 239 11.58 -4.80 -0.89
N ALA A 240 10.91 -5.01 0.23
CA ALA A 240 10.88 -6.30 0.89
C ALA A 240 10.05 -7.31 0.08
N ALA A 241 10.52 -8.55 0.06
CA ALA A 241 9.92 -9.67 -0.64
C ALA A 241 8.42 -9.80 -0.37
N SER A 242 7.65 -10.21 -1.37
CA SER A 242 6.28 -10.67 -1.18
C SER A 242 6.12 -12.10 -1.65
N PHE A 243 5.44 -12.92 -0.85
CA PHE A 243 5.09 -14.29 -1.17
C PHE A 243 3.60 -14.50 -0.98
N GLY A 244 3.01 -15.38 -1.78
CA GLY A 244 1.58 -15.69 -1.68
C GLY A 244 0.77 -15.01 -2.79
N GLY A 245 -0.30 -15.69 -3.19
CA GLY A 245 -1.01 -15.42 -4.44
C GLY A 245 -1.47 -16.73 -5.07
N THR A 246 -2.54 -16.68 -5.86
CA THR A 246 -3.10 -17.88 -6.50
C THR A 246 -2.09 -18.58 -7.40
N LYS A 247 -2.06 -19.93 -7.32
CA LYS A 247 -1.83 -20.76 -8.53
C LYS A 247 -2.79 -20.27 -9.61
N GLY A 248 -2.28 -19.52 -10.58
CA GLY A 248 -3.07 -18.87 -11.62
C GLY A 248 -2.87 -17.35 -11.78
N LEU A 249 -2.08 -16.68 -10.93
CA LEU A 249 -1.55 -15.34 -11.23
C LEU A 249 -0.29 -15.37 -12.11
N GLU A 250 0.25 -16.57 -12.37
CA GLU A 250 1.14 -16.89 -13.50
C GLU A 250 0.54 -16.56 -14.90
N LYS A 251 -0.57 -15.80 -14.96
CA LYS A 251 -1.28 -15.41 -16.17
C LYS A 251 -1.15 -13.92 -16.49
N THR A 252 -0.62 -13.08 -15.60
CA THR A 252 -0.26 -11.72 -15.98
C THR A 252 1.21 -11.70 -16.38
N PRO A 253 1.58 -11.10 -17.52
CA PRO A 253 2.99 -11.01 -17.94
C PRO A 253 3.90 -10.40 -16.88
N PHE A 254 3.34 -9.55 -16.01
CA PHE A 254 4.05 -8.89 -14.90
C PHE A 254 4.39 -9.85 -13.79
N ASP A 255 3.47 -10.71 -13.36
CA ASP A 255 3.79 -11.64 -12.27
C ASP A 255 4.90 -12.63 -12.69
N ILE A 256 5.06 -12.92 -13.98
CA ILE A 256 6.11 -13.80 -14.54
C ILE A 256 7.47 -13.09 -14.56
N ALA A 257 7.50 -11.81 -14.96
CA ALA A 257 8.69 -10.98 -15.10
C ALA A 257 9.57 -10.84 -13.83
N GLY A 258 9.06 -11.21 -12.66
CA GLY A 258 9.78 -11.18 -11.37
C GLY A 258 10.01 -12.55 -10.73
N THR A 259 9.76 -13.65 -11.44
CA THR A 259 9.83 -15.01 -10.85
C THR A 259 11.22 -15.63 -10.87
N SER A 260 12.09 -15.17 -11.77
CA SER A 260 13.47 -15.63 -11.88
C SER A 260 14.47 -14.47 -11.90
N LYS A 261 15.65 -14.69 -11.32
CA LYS A 261 16.77 -13.74 -11.33
C LYS A 261 17.08 -13.26 -12.76
N HIS A 262 17.04 -14.19 -13.73
CA HIS A 262 17.30 -13.90 -15.13
C HIS A 262 16.25 -12.96 -15.76
N GLU A 263 14.97 -13.14 -15.46
CA GLU A 263 13.92 -12.24 -15.96
C GLU A 263 14.00 -10.86 -15.30
N ILE A 264 14.30 -10.81 -14.00
CA ILE A 264 14.56 -9.57 -13.26
C ILE A 264 15.73 -8.81 -13.90
N GLU A 265 16.85 -9.48 -14.17
CA GLU A 265 18.04 -8.91 -14.82
C GLU A 265 17.76 -8.46 -16.27
N LYS A 266 16.92 -9.18 -17.01
CA LYS A 266 16.55 -8.85 -18.40
C LYS A 266 15.73 -7.57 -18.52
N ILE A 267 14.92 -7.25 -17.50
CA ILE A 267 14.03 -6.09 -17.54
C ILE A 267 14.78 -4.80 -17.14
N GLY A 268 15.87 -4.89 -16.39
CA GLY A 268 16.78 -3.77 -16.07
C GLY A 268 17.29 -3.86 -14.64
N ASN A 269 17.93 -2.80 -14.13
CA ASN A 269 18.39 -2.70 -12.74
C ASN A 269 17.20 -2.65 -11.76
N ALA A 270 16.54 -3.79 -11.58
CA ALA A 270 15.65 -4.00 -10.46
C ALA A 270 16.48 -4.06 -9.19
N ILE A 271 16.03 -3.30 -8.21
CA ILE A 271 16.47 -3.22 -6.82
C ILE A 271 16.95 -4.58 -6.29
N ILE A 272 18.19 -4.60 -5.79
CA ILE A 272 18.87 -5.79 -5.30
C ILE A 272 18.17 -6.29 -4.03
N PHE A 273 17.67 -7.51 -4.09
CA PHE A 273 17.15 -8.20 -2.93
C PHE A 273 18.23 -9.05 -2.24
N GLY A 274 18.53 -8.74 -0.98
CA GLY A 274 19.38 -9.58 -0.13
C GLY A 274 18.59 -10.78 0.39
N LYS A 275 18.66 -11.93 -0.31
CA LYS A 275 18.06 -13.25 0.04
C LYS A 275 16.51 -13.29 0.12
N LEU A 276 15.88 -13.71 -0.98
CA LEU A 276 14.43 -13.74 -1.22
C LEU A 276 13.75 -15.12 -1.13
N ALA A 277 14.20 -16.07 -0.33
CA ALA A 277 13.49 -17.35 -0.27
C ALA A 277 13.64 -18.03 1.07
N ILE A 278 12.58 -17.98 1.89
CA ILE A 278 12.32 -19.03 2.87
C ILE A 278 11.67 -20.21 2.13
N SER A 279 12.20 -21.42 2.30
CA SER A 279 11.59 -22.59 1.65
C SER A 279 10.17 -22.81 2.17
N LYS A 280 9.26 -23.34 1.34
CA LYS A 280 7.87 -23.64 1.77
C LYS A 280 7.82 -24.55 3.00
N LYS A 281 8.78 -25.47 3.15
CA LYS A 281 8.91 -26.36 4.31
C LYS A 281 9.26 -25.57 5.57
N GLU A 282 10.24 -24.68 5.46
CA GLU A 282 10.71 -23.82 6.54
C GLU A 282 9.64 -22.79 6.96
N PHE A 283 8.95 -22.16 6.01
CA PHE A 283 7.79 -21.30 6.28
C PHE A 283 6.71 -22.06 7.05
N LYS A 284 6.38 -23.28 6.60
CA LYS A 284 5.40 -24.14 7.29
C LYS A 284 5.78 -24.48 8.72
N ASN A 285 7.08 -24.66 8.96
CA ASN A 285 7.60 -25.01 10.28
C ASN A 285 7.65 -23.79 11.22
N ARG A 286 8.09 -22.63 10.72
CA ARG A 286 8.21 -21.40 11.51
C ARG A 286 6.87 -20.74 11.80
N TYR A 287 5.98 -20.67 10.81
CA TYR A 287 4.70 -19.94 10.93
C TYR A 287 3.50 -20.88 11.08
N LYS A 288 3.68 -21.93 11.89
CA LYS A 288 2.58 -22.85 12.21
C LYS A 288 1.36 -22.13 12.77
N PHE A 289 1.52 -21.02 13.49
CA PHE A 289 0.40 -20.22 14.01
C PHE A 289 -0.37 -19.51 12.89
N VAL A 290 0.31 -18.88 11.91
CA VAL A 290 -0.32 -18.26 10.72
C VAL A 290 -1.07 -19.33 9.94
N ILE A 291 -0.43 -20.49 9.74
CA ILE A 291 -1.03 -21.61 9.02
C ILE A 291 -2.15 -22.25 9.81
N LYS A 292 -2.08 -22.36 11.14
CA LYS A 292 -3.17 -22.88 11.99
C LYS A 292 -4.33 -21.89 12.03
N ALA A 293 -4.05 -20.60 12.07
CA ALA A 293 -5.00 -19.51 11.92
C ALA A 293 -5.58 -19.43 10.49
N GLY A 294 -4.92 -19.99 9.48
CA GLY A 294 -5.52 -20.27 8.16
C GLY A 294 -6.33 -21.58 8.15
N LYS A 295 -5.70 -22.71 8.49
CA LYS A 295 -6.20 -24.09 8.44
C LYS A 295 -7.40 -24.37 9.34
N LYS A 296 -7.46 -23.81 10.56
CA LYS A 296 -8.63 -23.92 11.45
C LYS A 296 -9.91 -23.37 10.78
N TRP A 297 -9.76 -22.63 9.68
CA TRP A 297 -10.83 -22.01 8.91
C TRP A 297 -10.88 -22.48 7.44
N GLU A 298 -10.03 -23.43 7.04
CA GLU A 298 -10.03 -24.12 5.73
C GLU A 298 -10.91 -25.38 5.72
N ASN A 299 -11.51 -25.79 6.84
CA ASN A 299 -12.11 -27.13 6.96
C ASN A 299 -13.35 -27.38 6.06
N LEU A 300 -13.23 -28.50 5.33
CA LEU A 300 -14.15 -29.30 4.53
C LEU A 300 -14.88 -28.69 3.31
N ARG A 301 -15.60 -27.58 3.41
CA ARG A 301 -16.38 -27.07 2.25
C ARG A 301 -15.51 -26.39 1.19
N TRP A 302 -14.30 -25.99 1.58
CA TRP A 302 -13.36 -25.19 0.79
C TRP A 302 -12.44 -26.00 -0.12
N MET A 303 -12.25 -27.28 0.18
CA MET A 303 -11.59 -28.22 -0.75
C MET A 303 -12.42 -28.42 -2.02
N LEU A 304 -13.73 -28.18 -1.95
CA LEU A 304 -14.69 -28.29 -3.05
C LEU A 304 -15.01 -26.94 -3.74
N SER A 305 -14.69 -25.79 -3.12
CA SER A 305 -14.89 -24.47 -3.75
C SER A 305 -13.58 -23.94 -4.33
N ARG A 306 -13.50 -23.79 -5.66
CA ARG A 306 -12.36 -23.26 -6.45
C ARG A 306 -11.84 -21.86 -6.05
N LYS A 307 -12.34 -21.21 -5.01
CA LYS A 307 -11.90 -19.88 -4.56
C LYS A 307 -10.94 -20.06 -3.40
N LYS A 308 -9.64 -19.72 -3.59
CA LYS A 308 -8.54 -19.86 -2.62
C LYS A 308 -8.37 -18.55 -1.83
N ASN A 309 -7.96 -18.56 -0.55
CA ASN A 309 -7.72 -17.33 0.20
C ASN A 309 -6.39 -16.72 -0.28
N TYR A 310 -6.37 -15.39 -0.44
CA TYR A 310 -5.44 -14.64 -1.28
C TYR A 310 -4.37 -13.88 -0.49
N TRP A 311 -4.01 -14.33 0.71
CA TRP A 311 -3.09 -13.57 1.55
C TRP A 311 -1.69 -13.55 0.96
N ARG A 312 -1.08 -12.36 1.00
CA ARG A 312 0.30 -12.13 0.61
C ARG A 312 1.10 -11.73 1.84
N TYR A 313 2.37 -12.06 1.82
CA TYR A 313 3.24 -12.12 2.99
C TYR A 313 4.54 -11.42 2.69
N SER A 314 4.99 -10.54 3.57
CA SER A 314 6.32 -9.94 3.44
C SER A 314 7.24 -10.30 4.59
N PHE A 315 8.54 -10.29 4.33
CA PHE A 315 9.58 -10.77 5.25
C PHE A 315 10.66 -9.72 5.48
N ASP A 316 11.28 -9.76 6.66
CA ASP A 316 12.50 -9.00 6.97
C ASP A 316 13.79 -9.73 6.50
N ASP A 317 14.96 -9.15 6.76
CA ASP A 317 16.26 -9.74 6.35
C ASP A 317 16.56 -11.10 7.00
N ARG A 318 15.90 -11.41 8.13
CA ARG A 318 16.03 -12.70 8.83
C ARG A 318 15.07 -13.75 8.27
N GLY A 319 14.26 -13.38 7.27
CA GLY A 319 13.18 -14.21 6.78
C GLY A 319 12.03 -14.32 7.77
N GLU A 320 11.91 -13.35 8.69
CA GLU A 320 10.80 -13.25 9.64
C GLU A 320 9.60 -12.56 9.01
N LEU A 321 8.40 -13.14 9.18
CA LEU A 321 7.17 -12.57 8.63
C LEU A 321 6.85 -11.24 9.32
N ILE A 322 6.79 -10.17 8.55
CA ILE A 322 6.62 -8.79 9.05
C ILE A 322 5.27 -8.20 8.67
N PHE A 323 4.72 -8.56 7.52
CA PHE A 323 3.41 -8.10 7.06
C PHE A 323 2.55 -9.19 6.43
N ILE A 324 1.23 -9.02 6.55
CA ILE A 324 0.22 -9.75 5.79
C ILE A 324 -0.65 -8.74 5.05
N HIS A 325 -0.80 -8.95 3.75
CA HIS A 325 -1.77 -8.27 2.89
C HIS A 325 -2.93 -9.21 2.62
N HIS A 326 -4.15 -8.83 3.00
CA HIS A 326 -5.33 -9.66 2.80
C HIS A 326 -5.85 -9.62 1.34
N GLY A 327 -5.72 -8.47 0.67
CA GLY A 327 -6.32 -8.18 -0.63
C GLY A 327 -7.82 -7.88 -0.52
N ARG A 328 -8.35 -7.10 -1.49
CA ARG A 328 -9.77 -6.67 -1.52
C ARG A 328 -10.72 -7.86 -1.34
N GLY A 329 -11.27 -7.94 -0.14
CA GLY A 329 -12.07 -9.05 0.31
C GLY A 329 -13.56 -8.83 0.12
N THR A 330 -14.28 -9.86 -0.35
CA THR A 330 -15.75 -9.92 -0.21
C THR A 330 -16.19 -9.76 1.26
N ARG A 331 -17.45 -9.40 1.52
CA ARG A 331 -18.02 -9.27 2.90
C ARG A 331 -17.71 -10.46 3.83
N ARG A 332 -17.62 -11.68 3.27
CA ARG A 332 -17.27 -12.91 4.02
C ARG A 332 -15.80 -12.99 4.43
N SER A 333 -14.89 -12.43 3.65
CA SER A 333 -13.47 -12.42 4.01
C SER A 333 -13.13 -11.26 4.95
N ILE A 334 -13.87 -10.14 4.91
CA ILE A 334 -13.75 -9.04 5.89
C ILE A 334 -14.00 -9.55 7.31
N ASN A 335 -15.11 -10.23 7.58
CA ASN A 335 -15.39 -10.77 8.92
C ASN A 335 -14.30 -11.72 9.43
N ARG A 336 -13.67 -12.48 8.51
CA ARG A 336 -12.56 -13.37 8.85
C ARG A 336 -11.29 -12.59 9.13
N TRP A 337 -11.01 -11.54 8.36
CA TRP A 337 -9.92 -10.61 8.60
C TRP A 337 -10.04 -9.96 9.96
N LEU A 338 -11.22 -9.41 10.29
CA LEU A 338 -11.49 -8.80 11.59
C LEU A 338 -11.30 -9.79 12.76
N LYS A 339 -11.68 -11.06 12.56
CA LYS A 339 -11.45 -12.11 13.56
C LYS A 339 -9.97 -12.47 13.69
N PHE A 340 -9.23 -12.52 12.57
CA PHE A 340 -7.80 -12.76 12.55
C PHE A 340 -7.06 -11.63 13.28
N THR A 341 -7.33 -10.38 12.92
CA THR A 341 -6.72 -9.20 13.55
C THR A 341 -7.06 -9.13 15.03
N SER A 342 -8.31 -9.39 15.42
CA SER A 342 -8.70 -9.47 16.83
C SER A 342 -7.92 -10.53 17.61
N ASN A 343 -7.75 -11.75 17.07
CA ASN A 343 -7.00 -12.81 17.73
C ASN A 343 -5.49 -12.51 17.80
N LEU A 344 -4.94 -11.94 16.71
CA LEU A 344 -3.54 -11.52 16.67
C LEU A 344 -3.29 -10.45 17.73
N ASN A 345 -4.14 -9.43 17.77
CA ASN A 345 -4.09 -8.34 18.74
C ASN A 345 -4.18 -8.84 20.19
N LYS A 346 -4.98 -9.88 20.47
CA LYS A 346 -5.02 -10.54 21.79
C LYS A 346 -3.74 -11.28 22.16
N THR A 347 -2.96 -11.70 21.17
CA THR A 347 -1.70 -12.43 21.38
C THR A 347 -0.52 -11.46 21.52
N LEU A 348 -0.63 -10.26 20.94
CA LEU A 348 0.40 -9.22 20.97
C LEU A 348 0.33 -8.30 22.20
N ARG A 349 -0.84 -8.27 22.86
CA ARG A 349 -1.03 -7.73 24.22
C ARG A 349 -0.55 -8.76 25.22
#